data_AF-A0A378BCR2-F1
#
_entry.id   AF-A0A378BCR2-F1
#
_cell.length_a   1.000
_cell.length_b   1.000
_cell.length_c   1.000
_cell.angle_alpha   90.00
_cell.angle_beta   90.00
_cell.angle_gamma   90.00
#
_symmetry.space_group_name_H-M   'P 1'
#
loop_
_entity.id
_entity.type
_entity.pdbx_description
1 polymer ?
#
loop_
_entity_poly.entity_id
_entity_poly.type
_entity_poly.pdbx_seq_one_letter_code
_entity_poly.pdbx_strand_id
1 'polypeptide(L)'
;MSSVKSLLFSHNHHLLSVKGCEAGLDVLAFEGDEALSQPFRYRIEFTSADHAISKEMMLMKAASLTLQAPVAQGFGINVQQSVRVIQGVVTGFERLSTSRDETHYALTLQPRLALLNRSHQNAIYQDQSVPQIVEKILRERHGLRGQDFLFSLTKTYPRREQVMQYGEDDLRFITRLLGEVGIWFRFTADTRLHIDVAEFCDSQQGYEKGLTLPSVPPSGQQSAGVDAVWEMACRHRVVEQQVSTRDYNYREATADMNAQVDVTAGRPPPLVRLTTGEITT
;
A
#
# COMPACT_ATOMS: atom_id res chain seq x y z
N MET A 1 -13.33 -25.80 35.32
CA MET A 1 -12.46 -26.61 34.44
C MET A 1 -11.62 -25.64 33.63
N SER A 2 -10.35 -25.49 34.00
CA SER A 2 -9.43 -24.55 33.36
C SER A 2 -9.16 -25.00 31.93
N SER A 3 -9.55 -24.19 30.96
CA SER A 3 -9.16 -24.37 29.56
C SER A 3 -7.64 -24.23 29.48
N VAL A 4 -6.95 -25.36 29.33
CA VAL A 4 -5.51 -25.40 29.04
C VAL A 4 -5.36 -24.83 27.64
N LYS A 5 -4.93 -23.57 27.53
CA LYS A 5 -4.49 -23.00 26.26
C LYS A 5 -3.33 -23.87 25.77
N SER A 6 -3.57 -24.66 24.73
CA SER A 6 -2.52 -25.38 24.01
C SER A 6 -1.48 -24.35 23.58
N LEU A 7 -0.26 -24.48 24.10
CA LEU A 7 0.90 -23.72 23.65
C LEU A 7 1.20 -24.19 22.22
N LEU A 8 0.63 -23.50 21.23
CA LEU A 8 1.05 -23.64 19.85
C LEU A 8 2.45 -23.04 19.76
N PHE A 9 3.45 -23.90 19.55
CA PHE A 9 4.81 -23.48 19.21
C PHE A 9 4.81 -22.97 17.78
N SER A 10 4.40 -21.70 17.59
CA SER A 10 4.61 -21.02 16.31
C SER A 10 6.09 -20.65 16.24
N HIS A 11 6.77 -21.18 15.22
CA HIS A 11 8.11 -20.72 14.83
C HIS A 11 8.01 -19.45 13.96
N ASN A 12 6.80 -18.98 13.67
CA ASN A 12 6.58 -17.83 12.82
C ASN A 12 6.64 -16.55 13.64
N HIS A 13 7.53 -15.68 13.20
CA HIS A 13 7.70 -14.35 13.79
C HIS A 13 6.67 -13.35 13.27
N HIS A 14 5.84 -13.72 12.29
CA HIS A 14 4.85 -12.83 11.71
C HIS A 14 3.45 -13.16 12.23
N LEU A 15 2.72 -12.11 12.63
CA LEU A 15 1.37 -12.25 13.16
C LEU A 15 0.35 -11.77 12.12
N LEU A 16 -0.58 -12.65 11.76
CA LEU A 16 -1.76 -12.32 10.99
C LEU A 16 -2.98 -12.23 11.91
N SER A 17 -3.70 -11.11 11.83
CA SER A 17 -4.96 -10.93 12.55
C SER A 17 -6.04 -10.50 11.58
N VAL A 18 -7.22 -11.11 11.68
CA VAL A 18 -8.41 -10.77 10.89
C VAL A 18 -9.56 -10.45 11.84
N LYS A 19 -10.17 -9.28 11.65
CA LYS A 19 -11.24 -8.80 12.53
C LYS A 19 -12.43 -9.75 12.54
N GLY A 20 -12.72 -10.33 13.70
CA GLY A 20 -13.83 -11.26 13.90
C GLY A 20 -13.47 -12.72 13.64
N CYS A 21 -12.21 -13.04 13.36
CA CYS A 21 -11.70 -14.40 13.36
C CYS A 21 -10.90 -14.64 14.65
N GLU A 22 -11.31 -15.63 15.45
CA GLU A 22 -10.60 -16.02 16.69
C GLU A 22 -9.71 -17.25 16.49
N ALA A 23 -9.71 -17.84 15.29
CA ALA A 23 -8.86 -18.98 14.97
C ALA A 23 -7.38 -18.57 15.02
N GLY A 24 -6.52 -19.49 15.45
CA GLY A 24 -5.07 -19.32 15.35
C GLY A 24 -4.65 -19.34 13.88
N LEU A 25 -4.09 -18.24 13.39
CA LEU A 25 -3.59 -18.09 12.01
C LEU A 25 -2.07 -18.08 12.07
N ASP A 26 -1.43 -19.14 11.60
CA ASP A 26 0.03 -19.27 11.60
C ASP A 26 0.58 -18.94 10.20
N VAL A 27 1.34 -17.85 10.06
CA VAL A 27 1.77 -17.33 8.75
C VAL A 27 2.89 -18.19 8.20
N LEU A 28 2.68 -18.86 7.06
CA LEU A 28 3.67 -19.71 6.41
C LEU A 28 4.58 -18.93 5.47
N ALA A 29 3.99 -18.09 4.63
CA ALA A 29 4.71 -17.30 3.63
C ALA A 29 3.88 -16.08 3.24
N PHE A 30 4.53 -15.03 2.75
CA PHE A 30 3.84 -13.90 2.15
C PHE A 30 4.64 -13.30 0.99
N GLU A 31 3.92 -12.76 0.02
CA GLU A 31 4.47 -12.00 -1.10
C GLU A 31 3.75 -10.65 -1.14
N GLY A 32 4.52 -9.56 -1.16
CA GLY A 32 4.01 -8.19 -1.17
C GLY A 32 4.49 -7.41 -2.39
N ASP A 33 3.58 -6.73 -3.07
CA ASP A 33 3.87 -5.72 -4.09
C ASP A 33 3.39 -4.35 -3.61
N GLU A 34 4.32 -3.39 -3.54
CA GLU A 34 4.06 -1.99 -3.17
C GLU A 34 4.69 -1.06 -4.21
N ALA A 35 3.91 -0.09 -4.67
CA ALA A 35 4.39 0.96 -5.57
C ALA A 35 3.73 2.31 -5.24
N LEU A 36 4.43 3.40 -5.54
CA LEU A 36 3.89 4.74 -5.34
C LEU A 36 2.67 4.95 -6.24
N SER A 37 1.62 5.56 -5.69
CA SER A 37 0.35 5.80 -6.37
C SER A 37 -0.35 4.54 -6.88
N GLN A 38 -0.06 3.38 -6.28
CA GLN A 38 -0.76 2.13 -6.57
C GLN A 38 -1.16 1.44 -5.25
N PRO A 39 -2.38 0.89 -5.14
CA PRO A 39 -2.75 0.07 -4.00
C PRO A 39 -1.82 -1.13 -3.87
N PHE A 40 -1.23 -1.32 -2.68
CA PHE A 40 -0.42 -2.50 -2.43
C PHE A 40 -1.25 -3.79 -2.49
N ARG A 41 -0.55 -4.92 -2.66
CA ARG A 41 -1.15 -6.25 -2.61
C ARG A 41 -0.24 -7.22 -1.90
N TYR A 42 -0.72 -7.77 -0.79
CA TYR A 42 -0.06 -8.87 -0.09
C TYR A 42 -0.85 -10.16 -0.28
N ARG A 43 -0.21 -11.20 -0.81
CA ARG A 43 -0.71 -12.58 -0.73
C ARG A 43 -0.06 -13.23 0.48
N ILE A 44 -0.87 -13.71 1.41
CA ILE A 44 -0.42 -14.30 2.68
C ILE A 44 -0.93 -15.73 2.75
N GLU A 45 -0.02 -16.68 2.82
CA GLU A 45 -0.27 -18.10 3.03
C GLU A 45 -0.15 -18.41 4.51
N PHE A 46 -1.12 -19.13 5.06
CA PHE A 46 -1.17 -19.43 6.49
C PHE A 46 -1.86 -20.77 6.76
N THR A 47 -1.49 -21.42 7.86
CA THR A 47 -2.15 -22.63 8.35
C THR A 47 -3.02 -22.33 9.56
N SER A 48 -4.03 -23.18 9.77
CA SER A 48 -4.84 -23.16 10.97
C SER A 48 -5.30 -24.57 11.32
N ALA A 49 -5.29 -24.89 12.62
CA ALA A 49 -5.93 -26.09 13.17
C ALA A 49 -7.47 -26.03 13.04
N ASP A 50 -8.04 -24.84 12.82
CA ASP A 50 -9.47 -24.70 12.54
C ASP A 50 -9.77 -24.96 11.05
N HIS A 51 -10.37 -26.11 10.78
CA HIS A 51 -10.81 -26.51 9.44
C HIS A 51 -12.11 -25.81 8.99
N ALA A 52 -12.81 -25.13 9.90
CA ALA A 52 -14.11 -24.52 9.67
C ALA A 52 -14.04 -23.03 9.30
N ILE A 53 -12.85 -22.49 9.03
CA ILE A 53 -12.71 -21.12 8.54
C ILE A 53 -13.43 -20.97 7.20
N SER A 54 -14.48 -20.14 7.23
CA SER A 54 -15.34 -19.84 6.10
C SER A 54 -14.92 -18.54 5.40
N LYS A 55 -15.33 -18.38 4.15
CA LYS A 55 -15.03 -17.17 3.37
C LYS A 55 -15.72 -15.93 3.96
N GLU A 56 -16.88 -16.09 4.60
CA GLU A 56 -17.65 -15.03 5.24
C GLU A 56 -16.96 -14.46 6.48
N MET A 57 -16.15 -15.28 7.16
CA MET A 57 -15.32 -14.88 8.29
C MET A 57 -14.11 -14.04 7.84
N MET A 58 -13.66 -14.20 6.60
CA MET A 58 -12.42 -13.61 6.11
C MET A 58 -12.65 -12.43 5.16
N LEU A 59 -13.47 -12.60 4.12
CA LEU A 59 -13.65 -11.59 3.07
C LEU A 59 -14.25 -10.29 3.60
N MET A 60 -13.75 -9.17 3.07
CA MET A 60 -14.19 -7.81 3.41
C MET A 60 -14.00 -7.44 4.90
N LYS A 61 -13.23 -8.24 5.66
CA LYS A 61 -12.85 -7.91 7.03
C LYS A 61 -11.55 -7.12 7.02
N ALA A 62 -11.43 -6.22 7.99
CA ALA A 62 -10.17 -5.56 8.29
C ALA A 62 -9.17 -6.62 8.79
N ALA A 63 -7.95 -6.56 8.30
CA ALA A 63 -6.90 -7.48 8.67
C ALA A 63 -5.55 -6.78 8.76
N SER A 64 -4.66 -7.36 9.54
CA SER A 64 -3.32 -6.82 9.76
C SER A 64 -2.26 -7.91 9.69
N LEU A 65 -1.21 -7.65 8.94
CA LEU A 65 0.03 -8.43 8.96
C LEU A 65 1.08 -7.65 9.75
N THR A 66 1.54 -8.22 10.86
CA THR A 66 2.62 -7.64 11.66
C THR A 66 3.90 -8.40 11.39
N LEU A 67 4.88 -7.70 10.82
CA LEU A 67 6.24 -8.19 10.65
C LEU A 67 6.99 -7.96 11.96
N GLN A 68 7.48 -9.02 12.59
CA GLN A 68 8.27 -8.89 13.82
C GLN A 68 9.71 -9.33 13.55
N ALA A 69 10.65 -8.65 14.20
CA ALA A 69 12.05 -9.02 14.15
C ALA A 69 12.29 -10.32 14.94
N PRO A 70 13.33 -11.10 14.57
CA PRO A 70 13.82 -12.18 15.40
C PRO A 70 14.10 -11.68 16.82
N VAL A 71 13.85 -12.53 17.83
CA VAL A 71 14.06 -12.19 19.24
C VAL A 71 15.54 -11.96 19.49
N ALA A 72 15.96 -10.71 19.69
CA ALA A 72 17.28 -10.43 20.22
C ALA A 72 17.31 -10.77 21.72
N GLN A 73 18.18 -11.69 22.13
CA GLN A 73 18.45 -11.97 23.55
C GLN A 73 19.23 -10.80 24.16
N GLY A 74 18.53 -9.74 24.56
CA GLY A 74 19.08 -8.64 25.35
C GLY A 74 18.60 -8.72 26.80
N PHE A 75 19.53 -8.81 27.75
CA PHE A 75 19.27 -8.67 29.20
C PHE A 75 18.16 -9.57 29.79
N GLY A 76 17.99 -10.80 29.28
CA GLY A 76 17.04 -11.77 29.86
C GLY A 76 15.57 -11.45 29.63
N ILE A 77 15.24 -10.51 28.73
CA ILE A 77 13.88 -10.18 28.31
C ILE A 77 13.78 -10.45 26.81
N ASN A 78 12.94 -11.41 26.41
CA ASN A 78 12.62 -11.66 25.02
C ASN A 78 11.66 -10.56 24.53
N VAL A 79 12.20 -9.49 23.95
CA VAL A 79 11.37 -8.43 23.35
C VAL A 79 11.28 -8.67 21.85
N GLN A 80 10.14 -9.21 21.40
CA GLN A 80 9.80 -9.31 19.98
C GLN A 80 9.28 -7.94 19.52
N GLN A 81 10.12 -7.15 18.85
CA GLN A 81 9.73 -5.82 18.37
C GLN A 81 8.97 -5.94 17.05
N SER A 82 7.79 -5.31 16.98
CA SER A 82 7.06 -5.15 15.73
C SER A 82 7.83 -4.18 14.82
N VAL A 83 8.37 -4.69 13.72
CA VAL A 83 9.16 -3.92 12.75
C VAL A 83 8.22 -3.09 11.87
N ARG A 84 7.13 -3.71 11.41
CA ARG A 84 6.16 -3.06 10.52
C ARG A 84 4.79 -3.70 10.68
N VAL A 85 3.76 -2.87 10.69
CA VAL A 85 2.36 -3.34 10.65
C VAL A 85 1.74 -2.89 9.35
N ILE A 86 1.23 -3.85 8.57
CA ILE A 86 0.48 -3.61 7.34
C ILE A 86 -0.99 -3.81 7.70
N GLN A 87 -1.79 -2.77 7.50
CA GLN A 87 -3.23 -2.78 7.74
C GLN A 87 -3.97 -2.74 6.40
N GLY A 88 -5.11 -3.41 6.31
CA GLY A 88 -5.93 -3.35 5.11
C GLY A 88 -7.22 -4.16 5.25
N VAL A 89 -7.79 -4.51 4.11
CA VAL A 89 -8.99 -5.34 3.97
C VAL A 89 -8.66 -6.60 3.18
N VAL A 90 -9.26 -7.71 3.58
CA VAL A 90 -9.15 -8.99 2.87
C VAL A 90 -10.02 -8.95 1.62
N THR A 91 -9.41 -8.95 0.44
CA THR A 91 -10.10 -8.92 -0.86
C THR A 91 -10.16 -10.27 -1.56
N GLY A 92 -9.37 -11.24 -1.10
CA GLY A 92 -9.36 -12.61 -1.63
C GLY A 92 -9.11 -13.61 -0.51
N PHE A 93 -9.71 -14.79 -0.63
CA PHE A 93 -9.56 -15.89 0.31
C PHE A 93 -9.65 -17.22 -0.42
N GLU A 94 -8.70 -18.10 -0.17
CA GLU A 94 -8.52 -19.39 -0.84
C GLU A 94 -8.23 -20.45 0.22
N ARG A 95 -8.82 -21.64 0.04
CA ARG A 95 -8.45 -22.86 0.77
C ARG A 95 -7.64 -23.73 -0.17
N LEU A 96 -6.37 -23.96 0.16
CA LEU A 96 -5.42 -24.63 -0.74
C LEU A 96 -5.43 -26.14 -0.52
N SER A 97 -5.25 -26.59 0.73
CA SER A 97 -5.24 -28.01 1.08
C SER A 97 -5.68 -28.23 2.52
N THR A 98 -6.30 -29.37 2.81
CA THR A 98 -6.69 -29.76 4.17
C THR A 98 -6.03 -31.08 4.54
N SER A 99 -5.27 -31.07 5.63
CA SER A 99 -4.73 -32.26 6.28
C SER A 99 -5.58 -32.62 7.50
N ARG A 100 -5.23 -33.70 8.22
CA ARG A 100 -5.91 -34.09 9.46
C ARG A 100 -5.73 -33.07 10.59
N ASP A 101 -4.53 -32.50 10.67
CA ASP A 101 -4.13 -31.66 11.80
C ASP A 101 -4.35 -30.16 11.51
N GLU A 102 -4.15 -29.74 10.26
CA GLU A 102 -4.25 -28.33 9.85
C GLU A 102 -4.81 -28.16 8.43
N THR A 103 -5.37 -26.98 8.15
CA THR A 103 -5.73 -26.53 6.80
C THR A 103 -4.84 -25.39 6.36
N HIS A 104 -4.37 -25.46 5.12
CA HIS A 104 -3.60 -24.43 4.45
C HIS A 104 -4.54 -23.49 3.68
N TYR A 105 -4.44 -22.20 3.95
CA TYR A 105 -5.21 -21.13 3.33
C TYR A 105 -4.29 -20.07 2.73
N ALA A 106 -4.84 -19.28 1.81
CA ALA A 106 -4.23 -18.04 1.38
C ALA A 106 -5.25 -16.91 1.43
N LEU A 107 -4.82 -15.71 1.82
CA LEU A 107 -5.63 -14.51 1.71
C LEU A 107 -4.89 -13.40 0.96
N THR A 108 -5.65 -12.51 0.34
CA THR A 108 -5.13 -11.31 -0.31
C THR A 108 -5.51 -10.09 0.52
N LEU A 109 -4.51 -9.37 1.02
CA LEU A 109 -4.64 -8.15 1.79
C LEU A 109 -4.31 -6.95 0.91
N GLN A 110 -5.23 -5.98 0.86
CA GLN A 110 -5.09 -4.75 0.07
C GLN A 110 -5.59 -3.55 0.89
N PRO A 111 -5.19 -2.30 0.59
CA PRO A 111 -5.78 -1.15 1.25
C PRO A 111 -7.25 -1.00 0.85
N ARG A 112 -8.05 -0.34 1.67
CA ARG A 112 -9.46 -0.05 1.37
C ARG A 112 -9.64 0.69 0.05
N LEU A 113 -8.67 1.53 -0.31
CA LEU A 113 -8.67 2.23 -1.60
C LEU A 113 -8.70 1.27 -2.80
N ALA A 114 -8.19 0.04 -2.67
CA ALA A 114 -8.24 -0.95 -3.74
C ALA A 114 -9.67 -1.37 -4.10
N LEU A 115 -10.62 -1.29 -3.16
CA LEU A 115 -12.02 -1.66 -3.40
C LEU A 115 -12.72 -0.74 -4.41
N LEU A 116 -12.18 0.46 -4.63
CA LEU A 116 -12.71 1.43 -5.60
C LEU A 116 -12.57 0.94 -7.06
N ASN A 117 -11.80 -0.11 -7.32
CA ASN A 117 -11.73 -0.74 -8.63
C ASN A 117 -12.94 -1.64 -8.96
N ARG A 118 -13.87 -1.81 -8.00
CA ARG A 118 -15.08 -2.64 -8.14
C ARG A 118 -16.34 -1.83 -8.50
N SER A 119 -16.26 -0.51 -8.54
CA SER A 119 -17.34 0.36 -9.00
C SER A 119 -17.10 0.78 -10.45
N HIS A 120 -18.14 1.03 -11.23
CA HIS A 120 -18.05 1.67 -12.55
C HIS A 120 -19.12 2.76 -12.60
N GLN A 121 -18.75 3.99 -12.96
CA GLN A 121 -19.65 5.14 -12.84
C GLN A 121 -19.51 6.12 -14.01
N ASN A 122 -20.61 6.82 -14.27
CA ASN A 122 -20.65 8.00 -15.12
C ASN A 122 -21.11 9.17 -14.26
N ALA A 123 -20.25 10.17 -14.06
CA ALA A 123 -20.54 11.28 -13.17
C ALA A 123 -19.98 12.60 -13.71
N ILE A 124 -20.64 13.70 -13.38
CA ILE A 124 -20.22 15.05 -13.72
C ILE A 124 -19.96 15.81 -12.42
N TYR A 125 -18.77 16.40 -12.31
CA TYR A 125 -18.36 17.27 -11.21
C TYR A 125 -18.18 18.67 -11.76
N GLN A 126 -18.91 19.63 -11.20
CA GLN A 126 -18.85 21.03 -11.62
C GLN A 126 -18.26 21.90 -10.53
N ASP A 127 -17.52 22.92 -10.96
CA ASP A 127 -16.89 23.93 -10.10
C ASP A 127 -16.22 23.31 -8.87
N GLN A 128 -15.33 22.33 -9.06
CA GLN A 128 -14.63 21.65 -7.97
C GLN A 128 -13.16 21.46 -8.33
N SER A 129 -12.27 21.57 -7.33
CA SER A 129 -10.86 21.23 -7.53
C SER A 129 -10.65 19.72 -7.49
N VAL A 130 -9.52 19.23 -8.02
CA VAL A 130 -9.21 17.80 -8.03
C VAL A 130 -9.25 17.18 -6.61
N PRO A 131 -8.61 17.76 -5.57
CA PRO A 131 -8.71 17.22 -4.21
C PRO A 131 -10.15 17.17 -3.69
N GLN A 132 -10.99 18.16 -4.02
CA GLN A 132 -12.40 18.17 -3.62
C GLN A 132 -13.19 17.04 -4.27
N ILE A 133 -12.97 16.79 -5.57
CA ILE A 133 -13.61 15.67 -6.28
C ILE A 133 -13.20 14.33 -5.66
N VAL A 134 -11.91 14.15 -5.39
CA VAL A 134 -11.38 12.92 -4.77
C VAL A 134 -11.97 12.73 -3.37
N GLU A 135 -11.93 13.76 -2.52
CA GLU A 135 -12.51 13.70 -1.17
C GLU A 135 -14.01 13.36 -1.22
N LYS A 136 -14.75 13.97 -2.14
CA LYS A 136 -16.18 13.70 -2.34
C LYS A 136 -16.42 12.23 -2.68
N ILE A 137 -15.66 11.64 -3.60
CA ILE A 137 -15.78 10.23 -3.96
C ILE A 137 -15.47 9.33 -2.76
N LEU A 138 -14.37 9.61 -2.05
CA LEU A 138 -13.95 8.79 -0.90
C LEU A 138 -15.02 8.80 0.20
N ARG A 139 -15.55 9.98 0.57
CA ARG A 139 -16.53 10.12 1.65
C ARG A 139 -17.93 9.69 1.26
N GLU A 140 -18.49 10.27 0.19
CA GLU A 140 -19.91 10.13 -0.12
C GLU A 140 -20.23 8.78 -0.76
N ARG A 141 -19.34 8.26 -1.61
CA ARG A 141 -19.59 7.02 -2.36
C ARG A 141 -19.05 5.79 -1.64
N HIS A 142 -17.87 5.90 -1.03
CA HIS A 142 -17.18 4.75 -0.41
C HIS A 142 -17.21 4.78 1.12
N GLY A 143 -17.80 5.80 1.74
CA GLY A 143 -17.97 5.89 3.18
C GLY A 143 -16.65 5.96 3.95
N LEU A 144 -15.56 6.38 3.32
CA LEU A 144 -14.29 6.62 3.99
C LEU A 144 -14.42 7.85 4.89
N ARG A 145 -13.96 7.71 6.13
CA ARG A 145 -13.97 8.78 7.14
C ARG A 145 -12.70 9.59 7.02
N GLY A 146 -12.67 10.76 7.64
CA GLY A 146 -11.49 11.64 7.61
C GLY A 146 -10.23 11.07 8.26
N GLN A 147 -10.32 9.96 9.00
CA GLN A 147 -9.16 9.23 9.51
C GLN A 147 -8.60 8.19 8.53
N ASP A 148 -9.37 7.82 7.51
CA ASP A 148 -8.98 6.77 6.54
C ASP A 148 -8.13 7.36 5.38
N PHE A 149 -8.02 8.69 5.28
CA PHE A 149 -7.18 9.38 4.30
C PHE A 149 -6.74 10.77 4.78
N LEU A 150 -5.63 11.26 4.23
CA LEU A 150 -5.04 12.56 4.56
C LEU A 150 -4.58 13.27 3.28
N PHE A 151 -4.86 14.58 3.19
CA PHE A 151 -4.32 15.45 2.14
C PHE A 151 -3.20 16.32 2.73
N SER A 152 -1.96 15.99 2.37
CA SER A 152 -0.74 16.74 2.73
C SER A 152 -0.24 17.50 1.49
N LEU A 153 -1.03 18.49 1.07
CA LEU A 153 -0.82 19.25 -0.15
C LEU A 153 -0.19 20.61 0.15
N THR A 154 0.87 20.95 -0.57
CA THR A 154 1.59 22.22 -0.44
C THR A 154 1.08 23.26 -1.43
N LYS A 155 0.52 22.81 -2.56
CA LYS A 155 0.02 23.67 -3.64
C LYS A 155 -1.49 23.90 -3.51
N THR A 156 -1.94 25.00 -4.10
CA THR A 156 -3.37 25.27 -4.30
C THR A 156 -3.80 24.77 -5.68
N TYR A 157 -4.89 24.01 -5.73
CA TYR A 157 -5.42 23.43 -6.97
C TYR A 157 -6.65 24.23 -7.45
N PRO A 158 -6.66 24.71 -8.70
CA PRO A 158 -7.77 25.49 -9.22
C PRO A 158 -9.04 24.64 -9.32
N ARG A 159 -10.19 25.31 -9.20
CA ARG A 159 -11.49 24.71 -9.47
C ARG A 159 -11.64 24.52 -10.98
N ARG A 160 -12.16 23.37 -11.38
CA ARG A 160 -12.45 23.06 -12.78
C ARG A 160 -13.93 23.32 -13.04
N GLU A 161 -14.23 23.98 -14.16
CA GLU A 161 -15.62 24.27 -14.57
C GLU A 161 -16.43 22.97 -14.67
N GLN A 162 -15.86 21.95 -15.31
CA GLN A 162 -16.47 20.64 -15.44
C GLN A 162 -15.42 19.53 -15.52
N VAL A 163 -15.66 18.42 -14.82
CA VAL A 163 -14.90 17.18 -14.91
C VAL A 163 -15.87 16.03 -15.07
N MET A 164 -15.59 15.13 -16.01
CA MET A 164 -16.42 13.96 -16.26
C MET A 164 -15.66 12.67 -15.91
N GLN A 165 -16.32 11.78 -15.17
CA GLN A 165 -15.98 10.37 -15.07
C GLN A 165 -16.83 9.63 -16.09
N TYR A 166 -16.22 8.86 -17.00
CA TYR A 166 -16.95 8.17 -18.07
C TYR A 166 -16.44 6.74 -18.28
N GLY A 167 -17.27 5.76 -17.94
CA GLY A 167 -17.02 4.34 -18.20
C GLY A 167 -15.84 3.75 -17.42
N GLU A 168 -15.31 4.47 -16.43
CA GLU A 168 -14.15 4.07 -15.64
C GLU A 168 -14.53 3.83 -14.17
N ASP A 169 -13.76 3.00 -13.49
CA ASP A 169 -13.89 2.80 -12.05
C ASP A 169 -13.33 3.98 -11.25
N ASP A 170 -13.73 4.05 -9.99
CA ASP A 170 -13.39 5.18 -9.14
C ASP A 170 -11.89 5.25 -8.84
N LEU A 171 -11.23 4.10 -8.73
CA LEU A 171 -9.78 4.06 -8.51
C LEU A 171 -9.05 4.61 -9.75
N ARG A 172 -9.37 4.14 -10.95
CA ARG A 172 -8.79 4.64 -12.20
C ARG A 172 -9.05 6.14 -12.39
N PHE A 173 -10.27 6.59 -12.12
CA PHE A 173 -10.62 8.01 -12.19
C PHE A 173 -9.78 8.87 -11.24
N ILE A 174 -9.69 8.46 -9.97
CA ILE A 174 -8.91 9.17 -8.95
C ILE A 174 -7.43 9.17 -9.35
N THR A 175 -6.85 8.02 -9.68
CA THR A 175 -5.43 7.92 -10.08
C THR A 175 -5.12 8.80 -11.29
N ARG A 176 -6.02 8.84 -12.27
CA ARG A 176 -5.89 9.69 -13.46
C ARG A 176 -5.91 11.18 -13.10
N LEU A 177 -6.90 11.62 -12.32
CA LEU A 177 -7.02 13.02 -11.91
C LEU A 177 -5.84 13.49 -11.06
N LEU A 178 -5.40 12.66 -10.10
CA LEU A 178 -4.26 12.98 -9.24
C LEU A 178 -2.96 13.08 -10.05
N GLY A 179 -2.73 12.12 -10.96
CA GLY A 179 -1.57 12.11 -11.84
C GLY A 179 -1.50 13.35 -12.75
N GLU A 180 -2.64 13.83 -13.25
CA GLU A 180 -2.73 15.02 -14.10
C GLU A 180 -2.23 16.30 -13.39
N VAL A 181 -2.47 16.41 -12.09
CA VAL A 181 -2.06 17.58 -11.29
C VAL A 181 -0.77 17.35 -10.48
N GLY A 182 -0.15 16.17 -10.63
CA GLY A 182 1.10 15.82 -9.96
C GLY A 182 0.94 15.49 -8.47
N ILE A 183 -0.24 15.05 -8.05
CA ILE A 183 -0.45 14.49 -6.71
C ILE A 183 -0.18 12.98 -6.78
N TRP A 184 0.64 12.49 -5.86
CA TRP A 184 0.90 11.06 -5.67
C TRP A 184 0.32 10.61 -4.33
N PHE A 185 0.15 9.31 -4.14
CA PHE A 185 -0.32 8.78 -2.86
C PHE A 185 0.46 7.56 -2.39
N ARG A 186 0.46 7.35 -1.07
CA ARG A 186 1.04 6.20 -0.38
C ARG A 186 0.10 5.72 0.72
N PHE A 187 0.39 4.56 1.28
CA PHE A 187 -0.38 3.99 2.39
C PHE A 187 0.47 3.91 3.64
N THR A 188 -0.09 4.38 4.75
CA THR A 188 0.47 4.23 6.09
C THR A 188 -0.52 3.46 6.95
N ALA A 189 -0.02 2.83 8.02
CA ALA A 189 -0.85 2.11 8.96
C ALA A 189 -0.94 2.91 10.26
N ASP A 190 -2.16 3.20 10.71
CA ASP A 190 -2.39 3.70 12.07
C ASP A 190 -2.60 2.50 13.00
N THR A 191 -1.60 2.23 13.84
CA THR A 191 -1.61 1.10 14.78
C THR A 191 -2.57 1.30 15.96
N ARG A 192 -2.98 2.54 16.26
CA ARG A 192 -3.94 2.84 17.33
C ARG A 192 -5.38 2.60 16.88
N LEU A 193 -5.65 2.94 15.62
CA LEU A 193 -6.98 2.82 15.02
C LEU A 193 -7.16 1.50 14.24
N HIS A 194 -6.09 0.75 14.01
CA HIS A 194 -6.06 -0.48 13.20
C HIS A 194 -6.67 -0.26 11.81
N ILE A 195 -6.21 0.80 11.14
CA ILE A 195 -6.67 1.17 9.79
C ILE A 195 -5.48 1.44 8.88
N ASP A 196 -5.72 1.26 7.58
CA ASP A 196 -4.91 1.85 6.53
C ASP A 196 -5.32 3.30 6.30
N VAL A 197 -4.34 4.16 6.10
CA VAL A 197 -4.52 5.59 5.80
C VAL A 197 -3.91 5.87 4.43
N ALA A 198 -4.73 6.37 3.50
CA ALA A 198 -4.26 6.84 2.21
C ALA A 198 -3.77 8.29 2.33
N GLU A 199 -2.47 8.53 2.15
CA GLU A 199 -1.88 9.86 2.21
C GLU A 199 -1.63 10.40 0.80
N PHE A 200 -2.25 11.53 0.47
CA PHE A 200 -2.10 12.25 -0.79
C PHE A 200 -1.12 13.41 -0.63
N CYS A 201 -0.07 13.45 -1.45
CA CYS A 201 1.05 14.37 -1.33
C CYS A 201 1.44 14.95 -2.70
N ASP A 202 1.98 16.17 -2.73
CA ASP A 202 2.45 16.84 -3.96
C ASP A 202 3.90 17.34 -3.89
N SER A 203 4.61 17.00 -2.81
CA SER A 203 5.94 17.49 -2.49
C SER A 203 6.83 16.37 -1.96
N GLN A 204 8.15 16.50 -2.18
CA GLN A 204 9.15 15.58 -1.66
C GLN A 204 9.20 15.54 -0.12
N GLN A 205 8.57 16.48 0.56
CA GLN A 205 8.42 16.45 2.02
C GLN A 205 7.55 15.28 2.49
N GLY A 206 6.70 14.71 1.62
CA GLY A 206 5.91 13.53 1.93
C GLY A 206 6.71 12.22 1.99
N TYR A 207 7.99 12.22 1.57
CA TYR A 207 8.86 11.06 1.72
C TYR A 207 9.40 10.98 3.15
N GLU A 208 9.56 9.74 3.63
CA GLU A 208 10.35 9.49 4.83
C GLU A 208 11.82 9.82 4.58
N LYS A 209 12.42 10.61 5.49
CA LYS A 209 13.80 11.10 5.35
C LYS A 209 14.68 10.46 6.43
N GLY A 210 15.95 10.24 6.09
CA GLY A 210 16.98 9.89 7.06
C GLY A 210 17.22 8.40 7.28
N LEU A 211 16.56 7.52 6.53
CA LEU A 211 16.87 6.09 6.57
C LEU A 211 18.23 5.83 5.92
N THR A 212 19.18 5.33 6.70
CA THR A 212 20.52 4.95 6.23
C THR A 212 20.71 3.46 6.48
N LEU A 213 20.87 2.68 5.42
CA LEU A 213 21.10 1.23 5.50
C LEU A 213 22.52 0.91 4.99
N PRO A 214 23.29 0.05 5.68
CA PRO A 214 24.59 -0.42 5.19
C PRO A 214 24.43 -1.27 3.93
N SER A 215 25.38 -1.15 3.01
CA SER A 215 25.47 -2.02 1.82
C SER A 215 26.46 -3.15 2.09
N VAL A 216 25.97 -4.40 2.14
CA VAL A 216 26.76 -5.59 2.47
C VAL A 216 26.57 -6.64 1.37
N PRO A 217 27.58 -6.89 0.53
CA PRO A 217 27.48 -7.92 -0.51
C PRO A 217 27.30 -9.32 0.12
N PRO A 218 26.57 -10.24 -0.54
CA PRO A 218 26.35 -11.61 -0.05
C PRO A 218 27.64 -12.44 0.13
N SER A 219 28.75 -11.99 -0.46
CA SER A 219 30.04 -12.69 -0.50
C SER A 219 30.95 -12.42 0.70
N GLY A 220 30.57 -11.55 1.64
CA GLY A 220 31.36 -11.23 2.85
C GLY A 220 30.52 -11.38 4.11
N GLN A 221 31.17 -11.87 5.18
CA GLN A 221 30.66 -12.05 6.56
C GLN A 221 29.24 -11.55 6.85
N GLN A 222 28.39 -12.50 7.25
CA GLN A 222 27.00 -12.34 7.72
C GLN A 222 26.74 -10.95 8.32
N SER A 223 25.66 -10.30 7.87
CA SER A 223 25.19 -9.10 8.55
C SER A 223 25.06 -9.40 10.04
N ALA A 224 25.65 -8.56 10.89
CA ALA A 224 25.72 -8.75 12.34
C ALA A 224 24.34 -8.55 13.03
N GLY A 225 23.28 -9.11 12.46
CA GLY A 225 21.89 -8.91 12.89
C GLY A 225 21.33 -7.53 12.56
N VAL A 226 21.89 -6.82 11.58
CA VAL A 226 21.46 -5.46 11.18
C VAL A 226 20.84 -5.51 9.78
N ASP A 227 19.76 -4.76 9.54
CA ASP A 227 19.17 -4.62 8.21
C ASP A 227 20.19 -4.02 7.22
N ALA A 228 20.39 -4.69 6.08
CA ALA A 228 21.39 -4.32 5.09
C ALA A 228 20.87 -4.46 3.65
N VAL A 229 21.45 -3.68 2.74
CA VAL A 229 21.21 -3.77 1.30
C VAL A 229 22.22 -4.72 0.68
N TRP A 230 21.73 -5.81 0.09
CA TRP A 230 22.55 -6.88 -0.47
C TRP A 230 22.91 -6.67 -1.95
N GLU A 231 21.99 -6.08 -2.71
CA GLU A 231 22.15 -5.85 -4.14
C GLU A 231 21.65 -4.45 -4.51
N MET A 232 22.39 -3.79 -5.40
CA MET A 232 21.99 -2.52 -6.00
C MET A 232 22.20 -2.62 -7.51
N ALA A 233 21.13 -2.44 -8.26
CA ALA A 233 21.18 -2.40 -9.72
C ALA A 233 20.83 -1.00 -10.22
N CYS A 234 21.60 -0.50 -11.19
CA CYS A 234 21.32 0.76 -11.87
C CYS A 234 20.91 0.49 -13.32
N ARG A 235 19.73 0.97 -13.71
CA ARG A 235 19.18 0.81 -15.07
C ARG A 235 18.92 2.19 -15.67
N HIS A 236 19.33 2.38 -16.92
CA HIS A 236 19.11 3.62 -17.66
C HIS A 236 18.22 3.32 -18.88
N ARG A 237 17.27 4.22 -19.16
CA ARG A 237 16.40 4.16 -20.34
C ARG A 237 16.31 5.55 -20.95
N VAL A 238 16.30 5.62 -22.28
CA VAL A 238 16.01 6.87 -23.00
C VAL A 238 14.58 7.30 -22.67
N VAL A 239 14.40 8.60 -22.41
CA VAL A 239 13.11 9.24 -22.14
C VAL A 239 12.94 10.46 -23.03
N GLU A 240 11.71 10.94 -23.14
CA GLU A 240 11.35 12.14 -23.87
C GLU A 240 12.08 13.36 -23.28
N GLN A 241 12.81 14.09 -24.12
CA GLN A 241 13.52 15.29 -23.69
C GLN A 241 12.56 16.45 -23.39
N GLN A 242 11.45 16.54 -24.13
CA GLN A 242 10.58 17.70 -24.11
C GLN A 242 9.13 17.33 -24.41
N VAL A 243 8.21 17.99 -23.71
CA VAL A 243 6.78 17.88 -23.93
C VAL A 243 6.22 19.26 -24.25
N SER A 244 5.48 19.37 -25.36
CA SER A 244 4.76 20.58 -25.76
C SER A 244 3.26 20.33 -25.74
N THR A 245 2.50 21.20 -25.09
CA THR A 245 1.04 21.18 -25.10
C THR A 245 0.51 22.49 -25.70
N ARG A 246 -0.66 22.41 -26.31
CA ARG A 246 -1.37 23.57 -26.85
C ARG A 246 -2.83 23.43 -26.47
N ASP A 247 -3.40 24.51 -25.97
CA ASP A 247 -4.82 24.60 -25.68
C ASP A 247 -5.50 25.70 -26.50
N TYR A 248 -6.82 25.75 -26.45
CA TYR A 248 -7.63 26.79 -27.08
C TYR A 248 -8.81 27.18 -26.19
N ASN A 249 -8.85 28.46 -25.82
CA ASN A 249 -9.98 29.06 -25.12
C ASN A 249 -10.77 29.95 -26.09
N TYR A 250 -12.01 29.59 -26.42
CA TYR A 250 -12.85 30.36 -27.34
C TYR A 250 -13.16 31.79 -26.86
N ARG A 251 -13.08 32.06 -25.55
CA ARG A 251 -13.26 33.41 -24.99
C ARG A 251 -12.02 34.29 -25.19
N GLU A 252 -10.87 33.66 -25.39
CA GLU A 252 -9.56 34.31 -25.59
C GLU A 252 -8.89 33.74 -26.85
N ALA A 253 -9.61 33.72 -27.97
CA ALA A 253 -9.21 32.99 -29.17
C ALA A 253 -7.83 33.40 -29.75
N THR A 254 -7.33 34.59 -29.40
CA THR A 254 -6.02 35.11 -29.82
C THR A 254 -4.90 34.89 -28.81
N ALA A 255 -5.19 34.32 -27.62
CA ALA A 255 -4.17 34.08 -26.61
C ALA A 255 -3.20 32.98 -27.04
N ASP A 256 -1.90 33.18 -26.78
CA ASP A 256 -0.89 32.14 -26.96
C ASP A 256 -0.96 31.18 -25.79
N MET A 257 -1.52 29.99 -26.03
CA MET A 257 -1.68 28.91 -25.05
C MET A 257 -0.77 27.71 -25.34
N ASN A 258 0.39 27.97 -25.94
CA ASN A 258 1.44 26.98 -26.08
C ASN A 258 2.25 26.90 -24.78
N ALA A 259 2.42 25.69 -24.25
CA ALA A 259 3.32 25.42 -23.14
C ALA A 259 4.36 24.38 -23.58
N GLN A 260 5.61 24.60 -23.21
CA GLN A 260 6.71 23.69 -23.53
C GLN A 260 7.57 23.51 -22.29
N VAL A 261 7.81 22.27 -21.92
CA VAL A 261 8.58 21.92 -20.72
C VAL A 261 9.68 20.94 -21.10
N ASP A 262 10.91 21.30 -20.74
CA ASP A 262 12.07 20.42 -20.81
C ASP A 262 12.04 19.46 -19.61
N VAL A 263 12.08 18.16 -19.90
CA VAL A 263 11.95 17.07 -18.92
C VAL A 263 13.32 16.50 -18.53
N THR A 264 14.42 16.95 -19.16
CA THR A 264 15.78 16.45 -18.92
C THR A 264 16.29 16.72 -17.50
N ALA A 265 15.69 17.68 -16.79
CA ALA A 265 16.01 18.00 -15.38
C ALA A 265 15.36 17.05 -14.36
N GLY A 266 14.43 16.19 -14.80
CA GLY A 266 13.90 15.12 -13.99
C GLY A 266 14.95 14.04 -13.82
N ARG A 267 15.87 14.19 -12.85
CA ARG A 267 16.74 13.08 -12.44
C ARG A 267 15.82 11.89 -12.15
N PRO A 268 15.86 10.81 -12.95
CA PRO A 268 15.04 9.66 -12.64
C PRO A 268 15.44 9.23 -11.23
N PRO A 269 14.48 9.05 -10.29
CA PRO A 269 14.84 8.36 -9.07
C PRO A 269 15.45 7.03 -9.52
N PRO A 270 16.63 6.64 -9.03
CA PRO A 270 17.11 5.30 -9.31
C PRO A 270 15.99 4.34 -8.90
N LEU A 271 15.53 3.50 -9.83
CA LEU A 271 14.68 2.36 -9.48
C LEU A 271 15.57 1.39 -8.70
N VAL A 272 15.75 1.68 -7.42
CA VAL A 272 16.41 0.78 -6.48
C VAL A 272 15.39 -0.29 -6.15
N ARG A 273 15.50 -1.43 -6.82
CA ARG A 273 14.81 -2.64 -6.37
C ARG A 273 15.57 -3.16 -5.17
N LEU A 274 15.07 -2.90 -3.97
CA LEU A 274 15.58 -3.51 -2.75
C LEU A 274 14.95 -4.90 -2.66
N THR A 275 15.75 -5.94 -2.89
CA THR A 275 15.35 -7.31 -2.56
C THR A 275 15.75 -7.56 -1.11
N THR A 276 14.78 -7.49 -0.20
CA THR A 276 14.94 -8.03 1.17
C THR A 276 14.74 -9.53 1.10
N GLY A 277 15.80 -10.30 1.35
CA GLY A 277 15.70 -11.74 1.56
C GLY A 277 15.64 -12.03 3.06
N GLU A 278 14.60 -12.73 3.50
CA GLU A 278 14.62 -13.39 4.82
C GLU A 278 15.45 -14.68 4.68
N ILE A 279 16.48 -14.81 5.52
CA ILE A 279 17.19 -16.08 5.67
C ILE A 279 16.43 -16.87 6.73
N THR A 280 15.59 -17.79 6.28
CA THR A 280 15.14 -18.91 7.12
C THR A 280 16.40 -19.70 7.51
N THR A 281 16.71 -19.77 8.80
CA THR A 281 17.73 -20.68 9.33
C THR A 281 17.04 -21.91 9.91
#